data_AF-A0A379UQG6-F1
#
_entry.id   AF-A0A379UQG6-F1
#
_cell.length_a   1.000
_cell.length_b   1.000
_cell.length_c   1.000
_cell.angle_alpha   90.00
_cell.angle_beta   90.00
_cell.angle_gamma   90.00
#
_symmetry.space_group_name_H-M   'P 1'
#
loop_
_entity.id
_entity.type
_entity.pdbx_description
1 polymer ?
#
loop_
_entity_poly.entity_id
_entity_poly.type
_entity_poly.pdbx_seq_one_letter_code
_entity_poly.pdbx_strand_id
1 'polypeptide(L)'
;MINGGTTLKWRLTDSHTQYGILLATLPYGRHLSHDQQQLVDTLVEQLTATLALDRHQERQQQLIVMEERATIARELHDSIAQSLSCMKMQVSCLQMQGDVLPESSRELLSQIRNELNCSWAQLRELLTTFRLQLTEPGLRPALEASCQEFSARFGFTVKLDYQLPPPPGAVTPGDTPVANCQGSPQQRP
;
A
#
# COMPACT_ATOMS: atom_id res chain seq x y z
N MET A 1 22.68 -26.50 43.23
CA MET A 1 22.92 -27.44 42.11
C MET A 1 22.83 -26.64 40.82
N ILE A 2 23.93 -26.58 40.06
CA ILE A 2 24.12 -25.65 38.93
C ILE A 2 23.68 -26.36 37.65
N ASN A 3 22.48 -26.07 37.14
CA ASN A 3 22.00 -26.58 35.86
C ASN A 3 22.52 -25.69 34.71
N GLY A 4 23.75 -25.90 34.26
CA GLY A 4 24.34 -25.16 33.13
C GLY A 4 24.30 -25.95 31.82
N GLY A 5 23.18 -25.98 31.11
CA GLY A 5 23.15 -26.58 29.78
C GLY A 5 23.94 -25.76 28.75
N THR A 6 24.44 -26.40 27.69
CA THR A 6 24.97 -25.67 26.51
C THR A 6 23.79 -25.29 25.61
N THR A 7 23.54 -23.99 25.43
CA THR A 7 22.48 -23.52 24.52
C THR A 7 23.04 -23.30 23.11
N LEU A 8 22.46 -23.98 22.13
CA LEU A 8 22.69 -23.79 20.70
C LEU A 8 21.64 -22.86 20.12
N LYS A 9 22.05 -22.08 19.11
CA LYS A 9 21.24 -21.05 18.47
C LYS A 9 21.39 -21.11 16.97
N TRP A 10 20.28 -21.25 16.26
CA TRP A 10 20.21 -21.12 14.80
C TRP A 10 19.35 -19.92 14.43
N ARG A 11 19.79 -19.14 13.45
CA ARG A 11 18.99 -18.03 12.89
C ARG A 11 18.16 -18.57 11.75
N LEU A 12 16.85 -18.31 11.79
CA LEU A 12 15.94 -18.59 10.68
C LEU A 12 15.89 -17.33 9.83
N THR A 13 16.81 -17.21 8.88
CA THR A 13 17.01 -16.00 8.06
C THR A 13 17.14 -16.39 6.61
N ASP A 14 16.53 -15.62 5.73
CA ASP A 14 16.82 -15.59 4.30
C ASP A 14 17.56 -14.27 3.97
N SER A 15 18.06 -14.16 2.74
CA SER A 15 18.70 -13.00 2.10
C SER A 15 18.05 -11.64 2.41
N HIS A 16 16.74 -11.61 2.63
CA HIS A 16 15.99 -10.37 2.81
C HIS A 16 15.28 -10.22 4.17
N THR A 17 15.09 -11.30 4.94
CA THR A 17 14.22 -11.26 6.14
C THR A 17 14.72 -12.20 7.23
N GLN A 18 14.70 -11.73 8.48
CA GLN A 18 14.84 -12.57 9.66
C GLN A 18 13.45 -13.05 10.13
N TYR A 19 13.24 -14.36 10.14
CA TYR A 19 11.99 -14.98 10.59
C TYR A 19 11.99 -15.27 12.08
N GLY A 20 13.15 -15.62 12.63
CA GLY A 20 13.27 -15.92 14.05
C GLY A 20 14.59 -16.58 14.43
N ILE A 21 14.60 -17.19 15.60
CA ILE A 21 15.73 -17.90 16.17
C ILE A 21 15.22 -19.23 16.73
N LEU A 22 15.87 -20.33 16.37
CA LEU A 22 15.68 -21.64 17.01
C LEU A 22 16.72 -21.79 18.13
N LEU A 23 16.26 -22.12 19.33
CA LEU A 23 17.11 -22.35 20.50
C LEU A 23 16.96 -23.80 20.96
N ALA A 24 18.08 -24.50 21.17
CA ALA A 24 18.10 -25.82 21.78
C ALA A 24 19.04 -25.82 22.97
N THR A 25 18.66 -26.45 24.09
CA THR A 25 19.52 -26.55 25.27
C THR A 25 19.92 -28.01 25.47
N LEU A 26 21.22 -28.27 25.47
CA LEU A 26 21.80 -29.59 25.67
C LEU A 26 22.21 -29.78 27.15
N PRO A 27 22.07 -31.00 27.69
CA PRO A 27 22.64 -31.35 29.00
C PRO A 27 24.16 -31.17 29.04
N TYR A 28 24.72 -30.88 30.21
CA TYR A 28 26.18 -30.74 30.39
C TYR A 28 26.96 -31.93 29.83
N GLY A 29 28.03 -31.66 29.09
CA GLY A 29 28.94 -32.67 28.55
C GLY A 29 28.43 -33.42 27.31
N ARG A 30 27.25 -33.07 26.77
CA ARG A 30 26.80 -33.57 25.46
C ARG A 30 27.08 -32.56 24.35
N HIS A 31 27.55 -33.09 23.24
CA HIS A 31 27.65 -32.39 21.96
C HIS A 31 26.83 -33.14 20.91
N LEU A 32 26.34 -32.41 19.91
CA LEU A 32 25.72 -33.03 18.75
C LEU A 32 26.82 -33.75 17.96
N SER A 33 26.55 -34.98 17.52
CA SER A 33 27.41 -35.63 16.52
C SER A 33 27.28 -34.90 15.18
N HIS A 34 28.21 -35.14 14.26
CA HIS A 34 28.17 -34.59 12.92
C HIS A 34 26.82 -34.86 12.22
N ASP A 35 26.32 -36.09 12.28
CA ASP A 35 25.03 -36.47 11.67
C ASP A 35 23.85 -35.73 12.31
N GLN A 36 23.88 -35.53 13.64
CA GLN A 36 22.86 -34.78 14.34
C GLN A 36 22.90 -33.29 13.99
N GLN A 37 24.09 -32.71 13.82
CA GLN A 37 24.23 -31.34 13.34
C GLN A 37 23.66 -31.20 11.93
N GLN A 38 24.01 -32.11 11.03
CA GLN A 38 23.53 -32.07 9.65
C GLN A 38 21.99 -32.21 9.55
N LEU A 39 21.38 -33.06 10.39
CA LEU A 39 19.93 -33.16 10.48
C LEU A 39 19.28 -31.87 11.02
N VAL A 40 19.89 -31.26 12.04
CA VAL A 40 19.39 -29.99 12.59
C VAL A 40 19.53 -28.87 11.57
N ASP A 41 20.64 -28.79 10.86
CA ASP A 41 20.86 -27.78 9.82
C ASP A 41 19.85 -27.94 8.68
N THR A 42 19.63 -29.18 8.22
CA THR A 42 18.59 -29.49 7.22
C THR A 42 17.20 -29.07 7.72
N LEU A 43 16.87 -29.34 8.98
CA LEU A 43 15.59 -28.96 9.57
C LEU A 43 15.45 -27.44 9.70
N VAL A 44 16.52 -26.74 10.07
CA VAL A 44 16.59 -25.28 10.14
C VAL A 44 16.38 -24.66 8.76
N GLU A 45 16.99 -25.23 7.71
CA GLU A 45 16.77 -24.81 6.33
C GLU A 45 15.32 -25.01 5.89
N GLN A 46 14.75 -26.20 6.13
CA GLN A 46 13.35 -26.49 5.78
C GLN A 46 12.36 -25.58 6.54
N LEU A 47 12.59 -25.34 7.84
CA LEU A 47 11.78 -24.41 8.62
C LEU A 47 11.89 -22.98 8.09
N THR A 48 13.10 -22.53 7.76
CA THR A 48 13.33 -21.19 7.20
C THR A 48 12.60 -21.03 5.86
N ALA A 49 12.71 -22.02 4.96
CA ALA A 49 12.02 -22.02 3.67
C ALA A 49 10.49 -22.01 3.84
N THR A 50 9.95 -22.79 4.78
CA THR A 50 8.51 -22.83 5.04
C THR A 50 8.00 -21.49 5.56
N LEU A 51 8.72 -20.86 6.51
CA LEU A 51 8.38 -19.53 7.03
C LEU A 51 8.48 -18.44 5.97
N ALA A 52 9.45 -18.55 5.06
CA ALA A 52 9.59 -17.64 3.93
C ALA A 52 8.39 -17.74 2.98
N LEU A 53 7.98 -18.97 2.65
CA LEU A 53 6.82 -19.21 1.79
C LEU A 53 5.52 -18.69 2.42
N ASP A 54 5.31 -18.96 3.71
CA ASP A 54 4.13 -18.50 4.46
C ASP A 54 4.01 -16.97 4.44
N ARG A 55 5.10 -16.27 4.79
CA ARG A 55 5.15 -14.80 4.70
C ARG A 55 4.95 -14.27 3.29
N HIS A 56 5.46 -14.98 2.27
CA HIS A 56 5.25 -14.60 0.88
C HIS A 56 3.78 -14.74 0.48
N GLN A 57 3.13 -15.83 0.90
CA GLN A 57 1.71 -16.06 0.66
C GLN A 57 0.83 -15.02 1.36
N GLU A 58 1.11 -14.69 2.63
CA GLU A 58 0.39 -13.62 3.35
C GLU A 58 0.47 -12.29 2.60
N ARG A 59 1.66 -11.90 2.16
CA ARG A 59 1.85 -10.67 1.37
C ARG A 59 1.11 -10.71 0.05
N GLN A 60 1.14 -11.83 -0.67
CA GLN A 60 0.39 -11.99 -1.91
C GLN A 60 -1.11 -11.90 -1.69
N GLN A 61 -1.64 -12.53 -0.64
CA GLN A 61 -3.06 -12.42 -0.30
C GLN A 61 -3.45 -10.97 0.02
N GLN A 62 -2.63 -10.25 0.78
CA GLN A 62 -2.85 -8.83 1.03
C GLN A 62 -2.89 -8.02 -0.27
N LEU A 63 -1.95 -8.25 -1.18
CA LEU A 63 -1.92 -7.59 -2.49
C LEU A 63 -3.17 -7.91 -3.32
N ILE A 64 -3.58 -9.17 -3.38
CA ILE A 64 -4.79 -9.60 -4.10
C ILE A 64 -6.02 -8.90 -3.52
N VAL A 65 -6.16 -8.86 -2.19
CA VAL A 65 -7.29 -8.17 -1.53
C VAL A 65 -7.27 -6.66 -1.82
N MET A 66 -6.09 -6.03 -1.86
CA MET A 66 -5.96 -4.62 -2.21
C MET A 66 -6.33 -4.36 -3.67
N GLU A 67 -5.90 -5.22 -4.59
CA GLU A 67 -6.24 -5.13 -6.01
C GLU A 67 -7.75 -5.31 -6.24
N GLU A 68 -8.36 -6.31 -5.61
CA GLU A 68 -9.80 -6.55 -5.71
C GLU A 68 -10.60 -5.35 -5.20
N ARG A 69 -10.21 -4.80 -4.04
CA ARG A 69 -10.83 -3.58 -3.52
C ARG A 69 -10.68 -2.42 -4.51
N ALA A 70 -9.54 -2.31 -5.20
CA ALA A 70 -9.29 -1.26 -6.20
C ALA A 70 -10.15 -1.40 -7.43
N THR A 71 -10.31 -2.61 -7.91
CA THR A 71 -11.21 -2.93 -9.01
C THR A 71 -12.65 -2.59 -8.65
N ILE A 72 -13.14 -3.07 -7.50
CA ILE A 72 -14.50 -2.76 -7.02
C ILE A 72 -14.72 -1.25 -6.89
N ALA A 73 -13.78 -0.52 -6.27
CA ALA A 73 -13.93 0.93 -6.11
C ALA A 73 -13.98 1.67 -7.46
N ARG A 74 -13.20 1.23 -8.45
CA ARG A 74 -13.20 1.80 -9.80
C ARG A 74 -14.50 1.49 -10.55
N GLU A 75 -14.95 0.25 -10.52
CA GLU A 75 -16.20 -0.18 -11.18
C GLU A 75 -17.43 0.52 -10.57
N LEU A 76 -17.48 0.65 -9.24
CA LEU A 76 -18.51 1.42 -8.55
C LEU A 76 -18.45 2.90 -8.91
N HIS A 77 -17.26 3.50 -8.92
CA HIS A 77 -17.09 4.89 -9.34
C HIS A 77 -17.62 5.09 -10.75
N ASP A 78 -17.18 4.28 -11.71
CA ASP A 78 -17.52 4.47 -13.12
C ASP A 78 -19.02 4.26 -13.39
N SER A 79 -19.61 3.18 -12.88
CA SER A 79 -21.03 2.87 -13.10
C SER A 79 -21.98 3.89 -12.45
N ILE A 80 -21.73 4.28 -11.20
CA ILE A 80 -22.61 5.21 -10.48
C ILE A 80 -22.37 6.64 -10.95
N ALA A 81 -21.11 7.02 -11.19
CA ALA A 81 -20.80 8.36 -11.66
C ALA A 81 -21.41 8.63 -13.05
N GLN A 82 -21.34 7.65 -13.94
CA GLN A 82 -21.93 7.75 -15.27
C GLN A 82 -23.46 7.84 -15.20
N SER A 83 -24.09 7.03 -14.35
CA SER A 83 -25.56 7.05 -14.17
C SER A 83 -26.06 8.40 -13.65
N LEU A 84 -25.39 8.97 -12.64
CA LEU A 84 -25.71 10.30 -12.11
C LEU A 84 -25.47 11.41 -13.14
N SER A 85 -24.39 11.32 -13.92
CA SER A 85 -24.09 12.28 -14.98
C SER A 85 -25.16 12.28 -16.08
N CYS A 86 -25.61 11.09 -16.50
CA CYS A 86 -26.69 10.93 -17.46
C CYS A 86 -27.99 11.55 -16.95
N MET A 87 -28.36 11.29 -15.69
CA MET A 87 -29.58 11.81 -15.07
C MET A 87 -29.54 13.34 -14.96
N LYS A 88 -28.39 13.91 -14.60
CA LYS A 88 -28.17 15.37 -14.59
C LYS A 88 -28.31 15.99 -15.98
N MET A 89 -27.82 15.32 -17.02
CA MET A 89 -27.98 15.77 -18.42
C MET A 89 -29.45 15.72 -18.85
N GLN A 90 -30.17 14.63 -18.56
CA GLN A 90 -31.60 14.49 -18.85
C GLN A 90 -32.44 15.58 -18.16
N VAL A 91 -32.19 15.84 -16.88
CA VAL A 91 -32.85 16.92 -16.13
C VAL A 91 -32.53 18.29 -16.73
N SER A 92 -31.28 18.53 -17.15
CA SER A 92 -30.90 19.78 -17.82
C SER A 92 -31.61 19.97 -19.16
N CYS A 93 -31.75 18.89 -19.95
CA CYS A 93 -32.53 18.90 -21.19
C CYS A 93 -34.01 19.21 -20.96
N LEU A 94 -34.61 18.65 -19.91
CA LEU A 94 -36.00 18.96 -19.53
C LEU A 94 -36.15 20.41 -19.08
N GLN A 95 -35.18 20.94 -18.33
CA GLN A 95 -35.17 22.36 -17.92
C GLN A 95 -35.05 23.33 -19.11
N MET A 96 -34.35 22.95 -20.18
CA MET A 96 -34.27 23.76 -21.40
C MET A 96 -35.61 23.86 -22.15
N GLN A 97 -36.58 22.98 -21.89
CA GLN A 97 -37.94 23.07 -22.42
C GLN A 97 -38.84 24.05 -21.62
N GLY A 98 -38.23 24.85 -20.74
CA GLY A 98 -38.86 25.65 -19.69
C GLY A 98 -40.17 26.33 -20.07
N ASP A 99 -40.28 27.00 -21.21
CA ASP A 99 -41.48 27.74 -21.61
C ASP A 99 -42.73 26.88 -21.83
N VAL A 100 -42.58 25.57 -22.03
CA VAL A 100 -43.70 24.63 -22.24
C VAL A 100 -44.18 23.99 -20.93
N LEU A 101 -43.36 24.02 -19.88
CA LEU A 101 -43.63 23.35 -18.62
C LEU A 101 -44.36 24.26 -17.62
N PRO A 102 -45.37 23.74 -16.88
CA PRO A 102 -45.97 24.45 -15.74
C PRO A 102 -44.93 24.82 -14.68
N GLU A 103 -45.14 25.94 -13.97
CA GLU A 103 -44.23 26.42 -12.91
C GLU A 103 -43.93 25.35 -11.85
N SER A 104 -44.93 24.60 -11.39
CA SER A 104 -44.74 23.49 -10.44
C SER A 104 -43.81 22.39 -10.96
N SER A 105 -43.83 22.11 -12.26
CA SER A 105 -42.91 21.15 -12.90
C SER A 105 -41.49 21.69 -12.99
N ARG A 106 -41.33 23.01 -13.20
CA ARG A 106 -40.00 23.67 -13.19
C ARG A 106 -39.39 23.65 -11.78
N GLU A 107 -40.19 23.92 -10.76
CA GLU A 107 -39.79 23.82 -9.36
C GLU A 107 -39.35 22.40 -8.99
N LEU A 108 -40.13 21.38 -9.37
CA LEU A 108 -39.79 19.98 -9.12
C LEU A 108 -38.48 19.56 -9.83
N LEU A 109 -38.29 19.96 -11.10
CA LEU A 109 -37.03 19.72 -11.81
C LEU A 109 -35.83 20.39 -11.15
N SER A 110 -36.01 21.59 -10.58
CA SER A 110 -34.98 22.28 -9.80
C SER A 110 -34.62 21.51 -8.52
N GLN A 111 -35.62 20.99 -7.81
CA GLN A 111 -35.41 20.15 -6.62
C GLN A 111 -34.65 18.86 -6.96
N ILE A 112 -35.08 18.13 -8.00
CA ILE A 112 -34.40 16.91 -8.47
C ILE A 112 -32.94 17.19 -8.82
N ARG A 113 -32.66 18.30 -9.51
CA ARG A 113 -31.29 18.69 -9.85
C ARG A 113 -30.44 18.96 -8.59
N ASN A 114 -31.02 19.61 -7.58
CA ASN A 114 -30.31 19.89 -6.34
C ASN A 114 -30.01 18.61 -5.56
N GLU A 115 -30.97 17.69 -5.47
CA GLU A 115 -30.77 16.38 -4.85
C GLU A 115 -29.71 15.55 -5.59
N LEU A 116 -29.74 15.53 -6.93
CA LEU A 116 -28.72 14.84 -7.73
C LEU A 116 -27.32 15.41 -7.49
N ASN A 117 -27.18 16.73 -7.38
CA ASN A 117 -25.89 17.36 -7.07
C ASN A 117 -25.41 17.01 -5.65
N CYS A 118 -26.33 16.92 -4.68
CA CYS A 118 -26.01 16.53 -3.31
C CYS A 118 -25.55 15.06 -3.25
N SER A 119 -26.31 14.15 -3.86
CA SER A 119 -25.97 12.72 -3.94
C SER A 119 -24.65 12.48 -4.68
N TRP A 120 -24.37 13.26 -5.73
CA TRP A 120 -23.07 13.24 -6.41
C TRP A 120 -21.92 13.65 -5.48
N ALA A 121 -22.10 14.70 -4.68
CA ALA A 121 -21.09 15.14 -3.72
C ALA A 121 -20.82 14.08 -2.65
N GLN A 122 -21.88 13.46 -2.10
CA GLN A 122 -21.78 12.38 -1.12
C GLN A 122 -21.09 11.14 -1.69
N LEU A 123 -21.44 10.75 -2.91
CA LEU A 123 -20.79 9.64 -3.61
C LEU A 123 -19.30 9.91 -3.80
N ARG A 124 -18.95 11.13 -4.21
CA ARG A 124 -17.55 11.51 -4.41
C ARG A 124 -16.76 11.48 -3.11
N GLU A 125 -17.33 11.95 -2.01
CA GLU A 125 -16.72 11.90 -0.67
C GLU A 125 -16.46 10.44 -0.21
N LEU A 126 -17.45 9.57 -0.42
CA LEU A 126 -17.33 8.14 -0.10
C LEU A 126 -16.25 7.47 -0.94
N LEU A 127 -16.22 7.72 -2.26
CA LEU A 127 -15.21 7.17 -3.17
C LEU A 127 -13.80 7.71 -2.90
N THR A 128 -13.64 8.98 -2.53
CA THR A 128 -12.34 9.52 -2.12
C THR A 128 -11.81 8.83 -0.86
N THR A 129 -12.69 8.54 0.10
CA THR A 129 -12.32 7.83 1.34
C THR A 129 -11.90 6.39 1.04
N PHE A 130 -12.61 5.71 0.14
CA PHE A 130 -12.20 4.39 -0.35
C PHE A 130 -10.85 4.44 -1.08
N ARG A 131 -10.63 5.39 -1.99
CA ARG A 131 -9.37 5.51 -2.76
C ARG A 131 -8.14 5.78 -1.88
N LEU A 132 -8.29 6.57 -0.81
CA LEU A 132 -7.24 6.82 0.18
C LEU A 132 -6.80 5.55 0.93
N GLN A 133 -7.70 4.60 1.15
CA GLN A 133 -7.34 3.29 1.73
C GLN A 133 -6.60 2.37 0.75
N LEU A 134 -6.58 2.71 -0.54
CA LEU A 134 -6.17 1.81 -1.61
C LEU A 134 -4.88 2.21 -2.34
N THR A 135 -4.43 3.46 -2.19
CA THR A 135 -3.28 3.97 -2.93
C THR A 135 -1.99 3.70 -2.15
N GLU A 136 -1.40 2.52 -2.40
CA GLU A 136 -0.05 2.08 -2.00
C GLU A 136 0.28 1.95 -0.49
N PRO A 137 1.12 0.97 -0.09
CA PRO A 137 1.64 0.89 1.26
C PRO A 137 2.65 2.03 1.49
N GLY A 138 2.17 3.15 1.99
CA GLY A 138 3.04 4.26 2.37
C GLY A 138 2.27 5.54 2.65
N LEU A 139 2.47 6.10 3.83
CA LEU A 139 1.84 7.36 4.25
C LEU A 139 2.19 8.53 3.32
N ARG A 140 3.43 8.56 2.78
CA ARG A 140 3.91 9.64 1.91
C ARG A 140 3.21 9.69 0.54
N PRO A 141 3.17 8.61 -0.28
CA PRO A 141 2.43 8.60 -1.55
C PRO A 141 0.96 9.00 -1.40
N ALA A 142 0.29 8.51 -0.34
CA ALA A 142 -1.11 8.83 -0.06
C ALA A 142 -1.34 10.32 0.26
N LEU A 143 -0.42 10.94 1.02
CA LEU A 143 -0.46 12.37 1.34
C LEU A 143 -0.11 13.24 0.12
N GLU A 144 0.83 12.83 -0.72
CA GLU A 144 1.19 13.54 -1.96
C GLU A 144 0.01 13.55 -2.95
N ALA A 145 -0.67 12.41 -3.11
CA ALA A 145 -1.88 12.31 -3.94
C ALA A 145 -3.01 13.23 -3.43
N SER A 146 -3.22 13.28 -2.11
CA SER A 146 -4.21 14.20 -1.50
C SER A 146 -3.85 15.67 -1.71
N CYS A 147 -2.57 16.04 -1.59
CA CYS A 147 -2.13 17.41 -1.83
C CYS A 147 -2.34 17.84 -3.29
N GLN A 148 -2.11 16.94 -4.25
CA GLN A 148 -2.39 17.20 -5.67
C GLN A 148 -3.89 17.40 -5.94
N GLU A 149 -4.74 16.53 -5.37
CA GLU A 149 -6.19 16.65 -5.52
C GLU A 149 -6.73 17.96 -4.92
N PHE A 150 -6.28 18.32 -3.71
CA PHE A 150 -6.65 19.60 -3.09
C PHE A 150 -6.15 20.81 -3.89
N SER A 151 -4.92 20.74 -4.41
CA SER A 151 -4.36 21.83 -5.22
C SER A 151 -5.19 22.08 -6.49
N ALA A 152 -5.61 21.00 -7.16
CA ALA A 152 -6.46 21.08 -8.34
C ALA A 152 -7.87 21.60 -8.03
N ARG A 153 -8.40 21.29 -6.84
CA ARG A 153 -9.77 21.64 -6.44
C ARG A 153 -9.94 23.08 -5.97
N PHE A 154 -8.93 23.65 -5.31
CA PHE A 154 -9.04 24.97 -4.68
C PHE A 154 -8.19 26.05 -5.36
N GLY A 155 -7.42 25.69 -6.39
CA GLY A 155 -6.68 26.65 -7.22
C GLY A 155 -5.46 27.27 -6.53
N PHE A 156 -5.02 26.71 -5.40
CA PHE A 156 -3.78 27.09 -4.73
C PHE A 156 -2.89 25.88 -4.49
N THR A 157 -1.58 26.05 -4.57
CA THR A 157 -0.62 24.96 -4.42
C THR A 157 -0.49 24.55 -2.94
N VAL A 158 -0.89 23.32 -2.63
CA VAL A 158 -0.64 22.67 -1.34
C VAL A 158 0.72 21.97 -1.41
N LYS A 159 1.65 22.39 -0.55
CA LYS A 159 2.96 21.74 -0.40
C LYS A 159 2.92 20.78 0.78
N LEU A 160 3.33 19.54 0.54
CA LEU A 160 3.53 18.55 1.59
C LEU A 160 4.94 18.70 2.18
N ASP A 161 5.04 19.00 3.47
CA ASP A 161 6.28 18.86 4.23
C ASP A 161 6.22 17.55 5.04
N TYR A 162 6.98 16.55 4.60
CA TYR A 162 6.98 15.20 5.15
C TYR A 162 8.26 14.95 5.94
N GLN A 163 8.22 15.14 7.27
CA GLN A 163 9.38 15.03 8.16
C GLN A 163 9.44 13.72 8.96
N LEU A 164 8.79 12.65 8.50
CA LEU A 164 8.90 11.35 9.16
C LEU A 164 10.14 10.58 8.68
N PRO A 165 11.00 10.08 9.59
CA PRO A 165 12.10 9.21 9.22
C PRO A 165 11.57 7.91 8.60
N PRO A 166 12.23 7.37 7.57
CA PRO A 166 11.80 6.12 6.96
C PRO A 166 11.82 4.98 7.99
N PRO A 167 10.86 4.04 7.94
CA PRO A 167 10.89 2.87 8.80
C PRO A 167 12.18 2.07 8.55
N PRO A 168 12.78 1.44 9.58
CA PRO A 168 14.00 0.67 9.43
C PRO A 168 13.78 -0.46 8.42
N GLY A 169 14.43 -0.37 7.25
CA GLY A 169 14.36 -1.35 6.16
C GLY A 169 13.76 -0.86 4.83
N ALA A 170 13.31 0.40 4.72
CA ALA A 170 12.88 0.96 3.44
C ALA A 170 14.08 1.42 2.60
N VAL A 171 14.37 0.73 1.49
CA VAL A 171 15.36 1.17 0.51
C VAL A 171 14.77 2.34 -0.28
N THR A 172 15.39 3.51 -0.20
CA THR A 172 15.06 4.69 -1.01
C THR A 172 15.70 4.56 -2.40
N PRO A 173 14.94 4.57 -3.52
CA PRO A 173 15.51 4.70 -4.85
C PRO A 173 15.89 6.18 -5.04
N GLY A 174 17.14 6.53 -4.81
CA GLY A 174 17.61 7.92 -4.92
C GLY A 174 19.11 8.14 -4.81
N ASP A 175 19.83 7.28 -4.08
CA ASP A 175 21.29 7.40 -3.96
C ASP A 175 22.00 6.37 -4.84
N THR A 176 21.98 6.58 -6.16
CA THR A 176 23.05 6.04 -7.01
C THR A 176 24.29 6.88 -6.73
N PRO A 177 25.35 6.34 -6.11
CA PRO A 177 26.60 7.08 -6.01
C PRO A 177 27.15 7.23 -7.42
N VAL A 178 27.25 8.49 -7.86
CA VAL A 178 28.03 8.85 -9.05
C VAL A 178 29.45 8.34 -8.81
N ALA A 179 29.81 7.25 -9.48
CA ALA A 179 31.16 6.72 -9.51
C ALA A 179 32.06 7.82 -10.10
N ASN A 180 32.80 8.50 -9.23
CA ASN A 180 33.73 9.54 -9.59
C ASN A 180 34.98 8.88 -10.20
N CYS A 181 34.95 8.67 -11.52
CA CYS A 181 36.14 8.34 -12.31
C CYS A 181 37.00 9.60 -12.43
N GLN A 182 37.87 9.84 -11.44
CA GLN A 182 39.00 10.76 -11.59
C GLN A 182 40.31 9.98 -11.51
N GLY A 183 41.03 10.02 -12.63
CA GLY A 183 42.30 9.33 -12.83
C GLY A 183 43.43 9.87 -11.97
N SER A 184 44.37 8.98 -11.67
CA SER A 184 45.71 9.34 -11.22
C SER A 184 46.69 9.03 -12.36
N PRO A 185 47.48 10.01 -12.85
CA PRO A 185 48.59 9.72 -13.75
C PRO A 185 49.88 9.44 -12.96
N GLN A 186 50.61 8.43 -13.45
CA GLN A 186 52.07 8.27 -13.41
C GLN A 186 52.81 8.36 -12.06
N GLN A 187 53.55 7.30 -11.73
CA GLN A 187 55.00 7.26 -11.99
C GLN A 187 55.54 5.85 -11.78
N ARG A 188 56.30 5.39 -12.77
CA ARG A 188 57.13 4.18 -12.75
C ARG A 188 58.55 4.67 -13.04
N PRO A 189 59.60 4.17 -12.35
CA PRO A 189 60.92 4.08 -12.96
C PRO A 189 61.00 2.90 -13.94
#